data_AF-A0A0Q5TJR8-F1
#
_entry.id   AF-A0A0Q5TJR8-F1
#
_cell.length_a   1.000
_cell.length_b   1.000
_cell.length_c   1.000
_cell.angle_alpha   90.00
_cell.angle_beta   90.00
_cell.angle_gamma   90.00
#
_symmetry.space_group_name_H-M   'P 1'
#
loop_
_entity.id
_entity.type
_entity.pdbx_description
1 polymer ?
#
loop_
_entity_poly.entity_id
_entity_poly.type
_entity_poly.pdbx_seq_one_letter_code
_entity_poly.pdbx_strand_id
1 'polypeptide(L)'
;MSGKIDGVLLNCPIASAQTYNLGANTTLQIIGNKGQSGFSLVINDFKGVGTYKIADGNAAVYLLAGLPQTDSYMATTIGTITITSYAEQKMITGTFEFKGQNLAGTETKTITEGQFKISLVPVKLPETNSSTNNLNVKVDGVAIGFTGEAISVNVPIIGNSLSILAVNGEKRIVLGILGYKGVGTYVLPVDGIGAYMKDQTPSGSFSSENGTVKITSETNGRLKGTFEFKAPNEDSTIKTAVTVTEGTFDLPLRKG
;
A
#
# COMPACT_ATOMS: atom_id res chain seq x y z
N MET A 1 3.67 -6.04 7.86
CA MET A 1 2.94 -7.17 8.51
C MET A 1 3.67 -8.45 8.16
N SER A 2 3.71 -9.45 9.03
CA SER A 2 4.40 -10.71 8.75
C SER A 2 3.75 -11.90 9.44
N GLY A 3 4.03 -13.11 8.97
CA GLY A 3 3.63 -14.36 9.62
C GLY A 3 4.32 -15.57 8.96
N LYS A 4 4.38 -16.71 9.65
CA LYS A 4 4.94 -17.95 9.11
C LYS A 4 3.82 -18.83 8.55
N ILE A 5 3.94 -19.25 7.30
CA ILE A 5 3.06 -20.22 6.64
C ILE A 5 3.78 -21.56 6.62
N ASP A 6 3.27 -22.53 7.37
CA ASP A 6 3.91 -23.84 7.56
C ASP A 6 5.39 -23.70 7.97
N GLY A 7 5.69 -22.71 8.82
CA GLY A 7 7.04 -22.38 9.28
C GLY A 7 7.84 -21.44 8.39
N VAL A 8 7.40 -21.16 7.16
CA VAL A 8 8.10 -20.26 6.21
C VAL A 8 7.62 -18.82 6.38
N LEU A 9 8.54 -17.90 6.66
CA LEU A 9 8.21 -16.49 6.87
C LEU A 9 7.75 -15.79 5.58
N LEU A 10 6.57 -15.18 5.64
CA LEU A 10 6.10 -14.18 4.69
C LEU A 10 6.13 -12.80 5.33
N ASN A 11 6.85 -11.88 4.69
CA ASN A 11 6.88 -10.47 5.07
C ASN A 11 6.13 -9.63 4.04
N CYS A 12 5.09 -8.94 4.48
CA CYS A 12 4.28 -8.00 3.70
C CYS A 12 4.81 -6.57 3.92
N PRO A 13 5.51 -5.97 2.94
CA PRO A 13 6.07 -4.63 3.06
C PRO A 13 4.99 -3.54 3.17
N ILE A 14 3.81 -3.78 2.62
CA ILE A 14 2.67 -2.87 2.67
C ILE A 14 1.63 -3.47 3.61
N ALA A 15 1.14 -2.68 4.55
CA ALA A 15 0.01 -3.06 5.38
C ALA A 15 -0.86 -1.85 5.72
N SER A 16 -2.17 -2.05 5.74
CA SER A 16 -3.16 -1.02 6.01
C SER A 16 -4.23 -1.56 6.95
N ALA A 17 -4.86 -0.67 7.69
CA ALA A 17 -6.00 -0.98 8.53
C ALA A 17 -7.07 0.08 8.34
N GLN A 18 -8.33 -0.35 8.24
CA GLN A 18 -9.48 0.54 8.10
C GLN A 18 -10.67 0.01 8.87
N THR A 19 -11.50 0.93 9.35
CA THR A 19 -12.78 0.60 9.97
C THR A 19 -13.92 1.09 9.09
N TYR A 20 -14.98 0.31 8.98
CA TYR A 20 -16.22 0.71 8.31
C TYR A 20 -17.43 0.12 9.05
N ASN A 21 -18.59 0.75 8.88
CA ASN A 21 -19.82 0.31 9.54
C ASN A 21 -20.58 -0.65 8.63
N LEU A 22 -20.96 -1.81 9.17
CA LEU A 22 -21.91 -2.75 8.56
C LEU A 22 -23.14 -2.83 9.47
N GLY A 23 -24.18 -2.08 9.10
CA GLY A 23 -25.35 -1.90 9.96
C GLY A 23 -24.98 -1.18 11.26
N ALA A 24 -25.28 -1.81 12.40
CA ALA A 24 -24.97 -1.27 13.72
C ALA A 24 -23.54 -1.57 14.22
N ASN A 25 -22.80 -2.43 13.51
CA ASN A 25 -21.50 -2.91 13.96
C ASN A 25 -20.36 -2.19 13.23
N THR A 26 -19.30 -1.87 13.96
CA THR A 26 -18.03 -1.42 13.37
C THR A 26 -17.21 -2.66 12.99
N THR A 27 -16.79 -2.77 11.74
CA THR A 27 -15.88 -3.83 11.28
C THR A 27 -14.50 -3.24 11.08
N LEU A 28 -13.46 -3.93 11.59
CA LEU A 28 -12.06 -3.62 11.33
C LEU A 28 -11.51 -4.58 10.29
N GLN A 29 -10.90 -4.04 9.24
CA GLN A 29 -10.17 -4.80 8.23
C GLN A 29 -8.69 -4.42 8.27
N ILE A 30 -7.83 -5.43 8.29
CA ILE A 30 -6.36 -5.29 8.22
C ILE A 30 -5.87 -6.09 7.02
N ILE A 31 -5.10 -5.45 6.15
CA ILE A 31 -4.54 -6.09 4.95
C ILE A 31 -3.03 -5.94 4.98
N GLY A 32 -2.31 -7.02 4.67
CA GLY A 32 -0.87 -7.02 4.40
C GLY A 32 -0.61 -7.59 3.02
N ASN A 33 0.09 -6.84 2.17
CA ASN A 33 0.37 -7.23 0.79
C ASN A 33 1.87 -7.42 0.52
N LYS A 34 2.20 -8.43 -0.29
CA LYS A 34 3.50 -8.69 -0.92
C LYS A 34 3.26 -9.13 -2.38
N GLY A 35 3.19 -8.17 -3.30
CA GLY A 35 2.76 -8.45 -4.67
C GLY A 35 1.35 -9.05 -4.67
N GLN A 36 1.19 -10.24 -5.26
CA GLN A 36 -0.08 -10.97 -5.32
C GLN A 36 -0.35 -11.89 -4.11
N SER A 37 0.55 -11.91 -3.11
CA SER A 37 0.37 -12.71 -1.89
C SER A 37 0.18 -11.81 -0.68
N GLY A 38 -0.47 -12.31 0.37
CA GLY A 38 -0.72 -11.49 1.54
C GLY A 38 -1.61 -12.11 2.60
N PHE A 39 -1.98 -11.27 3.57
CA PHE A 39 -2.91 -11.60 4.63
C PHE A 39 -4.07 -10.60 4.63
N SER A 40 -5.28 -11.08 4.89
CA SER A 40 -6.45 -10.25 5.15
C SER A 40 -7.10 -10.71 6.44
N LEU A 41 -7.30 -9.81 7.38
CA LEU A 41 -7.94 -10.06 8.68
C LEU A 41 -9.18 -9.18 8.77
N VAL A 42 -10.29 -9.76 9.21
CA VAL A 42 -11.56 -9.05 9.43
C VAL A 42 -12.05 -9.35 10.83
N ILE A 43 -12.22 -8.30 11.62
CA ILE A 43 -12.85 -8.36 12.94
C ILE A 43 -14.23 -7.70 12.84
N ASN A 44 -15.27 -8.50 13.04
CA ASN A 44 -16.64 -8.01 13.13
C ASN A 44 -16.94 -7.52 14.54
N ASP A 45 -17.80 -6.50 14.65
CA ASP A 45 -18.15 -5.86 15.93
C ASP A 45 -16.90 -5.49 16.76
N PHE A 46 -15.98 -4.80 16.11
CA PHE A 46 -14.69 -4.39 16.65
C PHE A 46 -14.86 -3.39 17.81
N LYS A 47 -14.29 -3.72 18.97
CA LYS A 47 -14.43 -2.98 20.24
C LYS A 47 -13.12 -2.40 20.78
N GLY A 48 -12.05 -2.42 19.98
CA GLY A 48 -10.72 -1.94 20.39
C GLY A 48 -9.77 -3.08 20.78
N VAL A 49 -8.91 -2.83 21.78
CA VAL A 49 -7.92 -3.81 22.27
C VAL A 49 -8.61 -5.07 22.79
N GLY A 50 -8.07 -6.24 22.43
CA GLY A 50 -8.64 -7.53 22.82
C GLY A 50 -8.26 -8.67 21.88
N THR A 51 -8.65 -9.88 22.25
CA THR A 51 -8.50 -11.08 21.43
C THR A 51 -9.84 -11.46 20.81
N TYR A 52 -9.86 -11.55 19.49
CA TYR A 52 -11.01 -11.87 18.67
C TYR A 52 -10.81 -13.27 18.09
N LYS A 53 -11.69 -14.21 18.44
CA LYS A 53 -11.61 -15.57 17.89
C LYS A 53 -12.25 -15.60 16.52
N ILE A 54 -11.65 -16.36 15.61
CA ILE A 54 -12.23 -16.55 14.28
C ILE A 54 -13.62 -17.18 14.37
N ALA A 55 -13.84 -18.12 15.29
CA ALA A 55 -15.13 -18.76 15.54
C ALA A 55 -16.29 -17.78 15.90
N ASP A 56 -15.98 -16.57 16.36
CA ASP A 56 -16.98 -15.57 16.75
C ASP A 56 -17.47 -14.73 15.54
N GLY A 57 -17.37 -15.30 14.33
CA GLY A 57 -17.73 -14.63 13.08
C GLY A 57 -16.65 -13.70 12.53
N ASN A 58 -15.43 -13.75 13.05
CA ASN A 58 -14.28 -13.05 12.48
C ASN A 58 -13.66 -13.90 11.35
N ALA A 59 -12.82 -13.30 10.50
CA ALA A 59 -12.20 -14.02 9.40
C ALA A 59 -10.71 -13.69 9.26
N ALA A 60 -9.94 -14.68 8.83
CA ALA A 60 -8.56 -14.49 8.41
C ALA A 60 -8.31 -15.25 7.11
N VAL A 61 -7.57 -14.64 6.20
CA VAL A 61 -7.24 -15.21 4.89
C VAL A 61 -5.76 -15.07 4.65
N TYR A 62 -5.14 -16.14 4.20
CA TYR A 62 -3.83 -16.11 3.55
C TYR A 62 -4.04 -16.28 2.03
N LEU A 63 -3.52 -15.34 1.25
CA LEU A 63 -3.54 -15.36 -0.21
C LEU A 63 -2.14 -15.74 -0.71
N LEU A 64 -2.06 -16.82 -1.48
CA LEU A 64 -0.91 -17.22 -2.26
C LEU A 64 -1.07 -16.68 -3.70
N ALA A 65 0.01 -16.29 -4.35
CA ALA A 65 -0.04 -15.73 -5.71
C ALA A 65 -0.66 -16.75 -6.69
N GLY A 66 -1.76 -16.39 -7.37
CA GLY A 66 -2.45 -17.26 -8.33
C GLY A 66 -3.93 -16.96 -8.49
N LEU A 67 -4.67 -17.89 -9.12
CA LEU A 67 -6.11 -17.74 -9.37
C LEU A 67 -6.88 -17.80 -8.03
N PRO A 68 -7.84 -16.90 -7.78
CA PRO A 68 -8.39 -16.62 -6.44
C PRO A 68 -9.11 -17.80 -5.75
N GLN A 69 -9.38 -18.90 -6.46
CA GLN A 69 -10.18 -20.01 -5.94
C GLN A 69 -9.35 -21.14 -5.33
N THR A 70 -8.15 -21.42 -5.83
CA THR A 70 -7.28 -22.51 -5.33
C THR A 70 -6.23 -22.02 -4.34
N ASP A 71 -5.85 -20.75 -4.44
CA ASP A 71 -4.69 -20.18 -3.73
C ASP A 71 -5.08 -19.27 -2.55
N SER A 72 -6.35 -19.31 -2.14
CA SER A 72 -6.88 -18.59 -0.98
C SER A 72 -7.15 -19.55 0.18
N TYR A 73 -6.47 -19.37 1.31
CA TYR A 73 -6.64 -20.19 2.51
C TYR A 73 -7.40 -19.40 3.57
N MET A 74 -8.68 -19.70 3.73
CA MET A 74 -9.57 -18.98 4.63
C MET A 74 -9.77 -19.74 5.93
N ALA A 75 -9.74 -19.01 7.04
CA ALA A 75 -10.13 -19.48 8.37
C ALA A 75 -11.43 -18.78 8.79
N THR A 76 -12.45 -19.59 9.07
CA THR A 76 -13.74 -19.15 9.63
C THR A 76 -14.07 -19.80 10.98
N THR A 77 -13.25 -20.74 11.45
CA THR A 77 -13.49 -21.45 12.72
C THR A 77 -12.26 -21.57 13.62
N ILE A 78 -11.04 -21.63 13.08
CA ILE A 78 -9.81 -21.89 13.87
C ILE A 78 -8.83 -20.74 13.76
N GLY A 79 -8.61 -20.04 14.86
CA GLY A 79 -7.56 -19.03 14.99
C GLY A 79 -7.98 -17.86 15.88
N THR A 80 -7.03 -16.94 16.07
CA THR A 80 -7.24 -15.71 16.83
C THR A 80 -6.58 -14.53 16.15
N ILE A 81 -7.18 -13.36 16.32
CA ILE A 81 -6.59 -12.06 15.99
C ILE A 81 -6.55 -11.28 17.31
N THR A 82 -5.38 -10.86 17.76
CA THR A 82 -5.22 -10.09 18.99
C THR A 82 -4.78 -8.68 18.68
N ILE A 83 -5.57 -7.69 19.09
CA ILE A 83 -5.21 -6.28 19.04
C ILE A 83 -4.58 -5.92 20.40
N THR A 84 -3.30 -5.57 20.40
CA THR A 84 -2.55 -5.22 21.62
C THR A 84 -2.52 -3.72 21.88
N SER A 85 -2.63 -2.91 20.83
CA SER A 85 -2.77 -1.45 20.93
C SER A 85 -3.67 -0.93 19.83
N TYR A 86 -4.53 0.01 20.19
CA TYR A 86 -5.40 0.76 19.29
C TYR A 86 -5.59 2.17 19.87
N ALA A 87 -5.43 3.18 19.03
CA ALA A 87 -5.57 4.61 19.34
C ALA A 87 -4.48 5.26 20.24
N GLU A 88 -3.77 4.50 21.08
CA GLU A 88 -2.53 5.01 21.68
C GLU A 88 -1.49 5.20 20.57
N GLN A 89 -1.06 6.45 20.33
CA GLN A 89 -0.03 6.80 19.32
C GLN A 89 -0.47 6.73 17.85
N LYS A 90 -1.78 6.68 17.55
CA LYS A 90 -2.30 6.58 16.18
C LYS A 90 -1.74 5.36 15.43
N MET A 91 -1.46 4.29 16.16
CA MET A 91 -1.01 3.01 15.63
C MET A 91 -2.05 1.95 16.00
N ILE A 92 -2.10 0.88 15.22
CA ILE A 92 -2.70 -0.39 15.62
C ILE A 92 -1.63 -1.47 15.58
N THR A 93 -1.48 -2.20 16.68
CA THR A 93 -0.54 -3.32 16.80
C THR A 93 -1.26 -4.57 17.24
N GLY A 94 -0.73 -5.71 16.84
CA GLY A 94 -1.32 -6.97 17.22
C GLY A 94 -0.65 -8.18 16.62
N THR A 95 -1.23 -9.33 16.92
CA THR A 95 -0.79 -10.64 16.45
C THR A 95 -1.96 -11.43 15.85
N PHE A 96 -1.64 -12.46 15.09
CA PHE A 96 -2.64 -13.38 14.55
C PHE A 96 -2.04 -14.78 14.38
N GLU A 97 -2.90 -15.77 14.51
CA GLU A 97 -2.60 -17.17 14.19
C GLU A 97 -3.89 -17.84 13.73
N PHE A 98 -3.80 -18.70 12.73
CA PHE A 98 -4.98 -19.42 12.23
C PHE A 98 -4.59 -20.63 11.41
N LYS A 99 -5.56 -21.52 11.21
CA LYS A 99 -5.47 -22.60 10.24
C LYS A 99 -6.46 -22.33 9.11
N GLY A 100 -5.94 -22.02 7.94
CA GLY A 100 -6.74 -21.75 6.75
C GLY A 100 -6.93 -23.00 5.91
N GLN A 101 -8.07 -23.11 5.23
CA GLN A 101 -8.36 -24.16 4.24
C GLN A 101 -8.65 -23.51 2.90
N ASN A 102 -8.21 -24.14 1.81
CA ASN A 102 -8.55 -23.67 0.46
C ASN A 102 -10.04 -23.88 0.15
N LEU A 103 -10.59 -23.19 -0.86
CA LEU A 103 -12.02 -23.30 -1.18
C LEU A 103 -12.41 -24.70 -1.67
N ALA A 104 -11.46 -25.47 -2.22
CA ALA A 104 -11.68 -26.86 -2.60
C ALA A 104 -11.80 -27.81 -1.39
N GLY A 105 -11.41 -27.36 -0.19
CA GLY A 105 -11.43 -28.16 1.03
C GLY A 105 -10.33 -29.22 1.12
N THR A 106 -9.40 -29.27 0.17
CA THR A 106 -8.40 -30.33 0.05
C THR A 106 -7.09 -30.02 0.76
N GLU A 107 -6.78 -28.74 0.96
CA GLU A 107 -5.50 -28.30 1.50
C GLU A 107 -5.66 -27.34 2.67
N THR A 108 -4.77 -27.45 3.64
CA THR A 108 -4.73 -26.54 4.79
C THR A 108 -3.35 -25.92 4.96
N LYS A 109 -3.32 -24.67 5.41
CA LYS A 109 -2.11 -23.96 5.81
C LYS A 109 -2.20 -23.55 7.26
N THR A 110 -1.09 -23.71 7.97
CA THR A 110 -0.97 -23.24 9.36
C THR A 110 -0.20 -21.93 9.38
N ILE A 111 -0.85 -20.88 9.88
CA ILE A 111 -0.28 -19.55 9.98
C ILE A 111 0.03 -19.29 11.46
N THR A 112 1.31 -19.11 11.77
CA THR A 112 1.81 -18.86 13.12
C THR A 112 2.66 -17.59 13.17
N GLU A 113 2.91 -17.09 14.38
CA GLU A 113 3.77 -15.91 14.61
C GLU A 113 3.37 -14.69 13.76
N GLY A 114 2.08 -14.57 13.48
CA GLY A 114 1.54 -13.44 12.74
C GLY A 114 1.63 -12.18 13.59
N GLN A 115 2.12 -11.09 13.01
CA GLN A 115 2.21 -9.79 13.66
C GLN A 115 2.01 -8.62 12.69
N PHE A 116 1.48 -7.52 13.22
CA PHE A 116 1.37 -6.26 12.50
C PHE A 116 1.57 -5.06 13.42
N LYS A 117 2.06 -3.99 12.82
CA LYS A 117 2.20 -2.65 13.40
C LYS A 117 1.92 -1.66 12.28
N ILE A 118 0.78 -1.00 12.34
CA ILE A 118 0.23 -0.19 11.25
C ILE A 118 -0.09 1.20 11.78
N SER A 119 0.32 2.23 11.04
CA SER A 119 -0.09 3.61 11.32
C SER A 119 -1.53 3.82 10.89
N LEU A 120 -2.36 4.28 11.82
CA LEU A 120 -3.72 4.75 11.57
C LEU A 120 -3.76 6.25 11.23
N VAL A 121 -2.61 6.93 11.27
CA VAL A 121 -2.52 8.30 10.77
C VAL A 121 -2.81 8.24 9.28
N PRO A 122 -3.87 8.90 8.77
CA PRO A 122 -4.03 9.09 7.34
C PRO A 122 -2.73 9.69 6.83
N VAL A 123 -2.17 9.15 5.74
CA VAL A 123 -1.01 9.77 5.11
C VAL A 123 -1.39 11.23 4.89
N LYS A 124 -0.68 12.15 5.56
CA LYS A 124 -0.92 13.57 5.39
C LYS A 124 -0.67 13.84 3.92
N LEU A 125 -1.75 14.08 3.17
CA LEU A 125 -1.61 14.59 1.82
C LEU A 125 -0.81 15.89 1.93
N PRO A 126 0.13 16.16 1.02
CA PRO A 126 0.73 17.47 0.90
C PRO A 126 -0.38 18.52 1.03
N GLU A 127 -0.24 19.46 1.97
CA GLU A 127 -1.17 20.57 2.05
C GLU A 127 -1.17 21.21 0.66
N THR A 128 -2.36 21.36 0.06
CA THR A 128 -2.51 22.03 -1.22
C THR A 128 -2.17 23.50 -1.00
N ASN A 129 -0.87 23.81 -0.97
CA ASN A 129 -0.38 25.17 -0.98
C ASN A 129 -0.53 25.63 -2.43
N SER A 130 -1.75 26.03 -2.77
CA SER A 130 -2.29 26.33 -4.10
C SER A 130 -1.60 27.49 -4.84
N SER A 131 -0.41 27.91 -4.43
CA SER A 131 0.36 29.00 -5.03
C SER A 131 1.67 28.56 -5.71
N THR A 132 2.15 27.32 -5.52
CA THR A 132 3.36 26.84 -6.22
C THR A 132 3.25 25.36 -6.61
N ASN A 133 3.09 25.09 -7.90
CA ASN A 133 3.27 23.74 -8.45
C ASN A 133 4.75 23.39 -8.36
N ASN A 134 5.09 22.39 -7.54
CA ASN A 134 6.46 21.92 -7.35
C ASN A 134 6.71 20.56 -8.01
N LEU A 135 5.68 19.99 -8.64
CA LEU A 135 5.74 18.88 -9.58
C LEU A 135 4.88 19.22 -10.80
N ASN A 136 5.40 19.05 -12.01
CA ASN A 136 4.69 19.30 -13.26
C ASN A 136 4.85 18.11 -14.20
N VAL A 137 3.82 17.82 -15.00
CA VAL A 137 3.80 16.66 -15.90
C VAL A 137 2.85 16.91 -17.06
N LYS A 138 2.94 16.09 -18.11
CA LYS A 138 1.88 15.91 -19.11
C LYS A 138 1.24 14.54 -18.97
N VAL A 139 -0.08 14.49 -18.86
CA VAL A 139 -0.88 13.26 -18.93
C VAL A 139 -1.61 13.26 -20.26
N ASP A 140 -1.28 12.31 -21.13
CA ASP A 140 -1.76 12.23 -22.51
C ASP A 140 -1.59 13.57 -23.26
N GLY A 141 -0.45 14.22 -23.04
CA GLY A 141 -0.10 15.51 -23.63
C GLY A 141 -0.68 16.75 -22.92
N VAL A 142 -1.60 16.57 -21.97
CA VAL A 142 -2.22 17.67 -21.22
C VAL A 142 -1.36 18.02 -20.00
N ALA A 143 -0.92 19.27 -19.90
CA ALA A 143 -0.11 19.75 -18.77
C ALA A 143 -0.92 19.83 -17.47
N ILE A 144 -0.36 19.27 -16.40
CA ILE A 144 -0.94 19.27 -15.05
C ILE A 144 0.17 19.58 -14.04
N GLY A 145 -0.07 20.54 -13.15
CA GLY A 145 0.79 20.84 -12.01
C GLY A 145 0.24 20.23 -10.73
N PHE A 146 1.12 19.87 -9.80
CA PHE A 146 0.79 19.28 -8.51
C PHE A 146 1.61 19.95 -7.40
N THR A 147 1.08 19.86 -6.18
CA THR A 147 1.84 20.11 -4.95
C THR A 147 2.22 18.76 -4.35
N GLY A 148 3.51 18.51 -4.16
CA GLY A 148 4.03 17.27 -3.63
C GLY A 148 5.08 17.43 -2.54
N GLU A 149 5.33 16.32 -1.85
CA GLU A 149 6.42 16.14 -0.89
C GLU A 149 7.12 14.81 -1.15
N ALA A 150 8.40 14.73 -0.78
CA ALA A 150 9.18 13.50 -0.80
C ALA A 150 9.53 13.07 0.63
N ILE A 151 9.46 11.78 0.89
CA ILE A 151 9.85 11.16 2.16
C ILE A 151 10.79 9.99 1.87
N SER A 152 11.96 9.98 2.51
CA SER A 152 12.85 8.83 2.52
C SER A 152 12.85 8.20 3.91
N VAL A 153 12.59 6.90 3.99
CA VAL A 153 12.62 6.12 5.24
C VAL A 153 13.60 4.96 5.13
N ASN A 154 14.31 4.64 6.20
CA ASN A 154 15.11 3.41 6.24
C ASN A 154 14.22 2.22 6.65
N VAL A 155 14.15 1.20 5.81
CA VAL A 155 13.43 -0.04 6.11
C VAL A 155 14.46 -1.17 6.29
N PRO A 156 14.53 -1.84 7.46
CA PRO A 156 15.63 -2.73 7.84
C PRO A 156 15.99 -3.87 6.87
N ILE A 157 15.08 -4.28 5.98
CA ILE A 157 15.25 -5.43 5.07
C ILE A 157 15.51 -4.97 3.62
N ILE A 158 14.90 -3.87 3.19
CA ILE A 158 14.94 -3.40 1.79
C ILE A 158 15.84 -2.18 1.60
N GLY A 159 16.43 -1.66 2.68
CA GLY A 159 17.21 -0.43 2.70
C GLY A 159 16.33 0.81 2.68
N ASN A 160 16.87 1.92 2.18
CA ASN A 160 16.09 3.15 2.10
C ASN A 160 14.97 3.02 1.06
N SER A 161 13.80 3.51 1.39
CA SER A 161 12.66 3.66 0.49
C SER A 161 12.35 5.13 0.33
N LEU A 162 12.31 5.62 -0.90
CA LEU A 162 11.83 6.95 -1.23
C LEU A 162 10.37 6.86 -1.66
N SER A 163 9.55 7.80 -1.21
CA SER A 163 8.17 7.99 -1.63
C SER A 163 7.95 9.45 -1.99
N ILE A 164 7.35 9.70 -3.15
CA ILE A 164 6.91 11.01 -3.63
C ILE A 164 5.40 10.93 -3.76
N LEU A 165 4.70 11.85 -3.10
CA LEU A 165 3.25 11.99 -3.20
C LEU A 165 2.94 13.41 -3.63
N ALA A 166 2.12 13.57 -4.66
CA ALA A 166 1.71 14.87 -5.18
C ALA A 166 0.20 14.91 -5.47
N VAL A 167 -0.42 16.06 -5.22
CA VAL A 167 -1.87 16.27 -5.26
C VAL A 167 -2.26 17.50 -6.08
N ASN A 168 -3.38 17.39 -6.81
CA ASN A 168 -4.07 18.51 -7.47
C ASN A 168 -5.59 18.21 -7.46
N GLY A 169 -6.32 18.80 -6.51
CA GLY A 169 -7.74 18.51 -6.31
C GLY A 169 -7.95 17.03 -5.97
N GLU A 170 -8.61 16.28 -6.86
CA GLU A 170 -8.79 14.82 -6.75
C GLU A 170 -7.66 14.01 -7.40
N LYS A 171 -6.84 14.65 -8.24
CA LYS A 171 -5.75 13.99 -8.96
C LYS A 171 -4.58 13.69 -8.04
N ARG A 172 -3.92 12.55 -8.24
CA ARG A 172 -2.74 12.13 -7.48
C ARG A 172 -1.64 11.67 -8.42
N ILE A 173 -0.39 11.93 -8.03
CA ILE A 173 0.78 11.21 -8.53
C ILE A 173 1.48 10.60 -7.32
N VAL A 174 1.78 9.31 -7.42
CA VAL A 174 2.56 8.57 -6.43
C VAL A 174 3.76 7.97 -7.16
N LEU A 175 4.95 8.19 -6.64
CA LEU A 175 6.17 7.52 -7.10
C LEU A 175 6.87 6.93 -5.89
N GLY A 176 7.34 5.70 -5.99
CA GLY A 176 8.21 5.09 -4.99
C GLY A 176 9.54 4.64 -5.60
N ILE A 177 10.53 4.45 -4.74
CA ILE A 177 11.81 3.86 -5.12
C ILE A 177 12.26 2.99 -3.95
N LEU A 178 12.27 1.68 -4.15
CA LEU A 178 12.83 0.72 -3.19
C LEU A 178 14.34 0.66 -3.36
N GLY A 179 15.08 0.56 -2.25
CA GLY A 179 16.53 0.55 -2.27
C GLY A 179 17.13 1.86 -2.80
N TYR A 180 16.54 3.00 -2.44
CA TYR A 180 16.97 4.34 -2.81
C TYR A 180 18.41 4.63 -2.35
N LYS A 181 19.27 5.06 -3.29
CA LYS A 181 20.72 5.30 -3.06
C LYS A 181 21.15 6.75 -3.30
N GLY A 182 20.21 7.68 -3.45
CA GLY A 182 20.50 9.09 -3.76
C GLY A 182 20.31 9.43 -5.23
N VAL A 183 21.10 10.39 -5.73
CA VAL A 183 21.11 10.80 -7.14
C VAL A 183 21.35 9.60 -8.06
N GLY A 184 20.54 9.47 -9.10
CA GLY A 184 20.59 8.34 -10.02
C GLY A 184 19.29 8.15 -10.80
N THR A 185 19.30 7.16 -11.69
CA THR A 185 18.11 6.75 -12.44
C THR A 185 17.59 5.44 -11.88
N TYR A 186 16.28 5.39 -11.64
CA TYR A 186 15.57 4.26 -11.09
C TYR A 186 14.47 3.84 -12.06
N VAL A 187 14.32 2.54 -12.23
CA VAL A 187 13.23 1.96 -13.02
C VAL A 187 11.99 1.86 -12.13
N LEU A 188 10.84 2.26 -12.65
CA LEU A 188 9.55 1.95 -12.05
C LEU A 188 9.16 0.54 -12.51
N PRO A 189 9.22 -0.48 -11.63
CA PRO A 189 8.86 -1.83 -12.00
C PRO A 189 7.34 -1.95 -12.25
N VAL A 190 6.97 -3.03 -12.94
CA VAL A 190 5.60 -3.55 -12.93
C VAL A 190 5.19 -3.74 -11.47
N ASP A 191 3.93 -3.40 -11.12
CA ASP A 191 3.32 -3.51 -9.78
C ASP A 191 3.33 -2.25 -8.89
N GLY A 192 3.07 -1.07 -9.47
CA GLY A 192 2.37 0.01 -8.73
C GLY A 192 3.24 0.95 -7.91
N ILE A 193 4.53 1.04 -8.22
CA ILE A 193 5.42 2.00 -7.56
C ILE A 193 5.31 3.39 -8.22
N GLY A 194 4.94 3.47 -9.51
CA GLY A 194 4.41 4.69 -10.12
C GLY A 194 2.90 4.60 -10.26
N ALA A 195 2.16 5.63 -9.89
CA ALA A 195 0.71 5.67 -10.08
C ALA A 195 0.24 7.08 -10.41
N TYR A 196 -0.80 7.15 -11.25
CA TYR A 196 -1.59 8.34 -11.51
C TYR A 196 -3.04 8.05 -11.16
N MET A 197 -3.66 8.95 -10.39
CA MET A 197 -5.10 8.93 -10.19
C MET A 197 -5.69 10.18 -10.81
N LYS A 198 -6.67 10.02 -11.68
CA LYS A 198 -7.49 11.11 -12.23
C LYS A 198 -8.55 11.55 -11.22
N ASP A 199 -9.13 10.58 -10.53
CA ASP A 199 -10.17 10.69 -9.50
C ASP A 199 -10.07 9.46 -8.58
N GLN A 200 -11.00 9.32 -7.62
CA GLN A 200 -11.01 8.22 -6.64
C GLN A 200 -11.88 7.03 -7.07
N THR A 201 -12.17 6.88 -8.36
CA THR A 201 -12.98 5.77 -8.91
C THR A 201 -12.10 4.67 -9.51
N PRO A 202 -12.61 3.43 -9.67
CA PRO A 202 -11.87 2.37 -10.37
C PRO A 202 -11.41 2.77 -11.78
N SER A 203 -12.26 3.49 -12.53
CA SER A 203 -11.92 4.01 -13.87
C SER A 203 -10.85 5.11 -13.86
N GLY A 204 -10.57 5.71 -12.71
CA GLY A 204 -9.62 6.81 -12.53
C GLY A 204 -8.27 6.42 -11.97
N SER A 205 -8.04 5.15 -11.64
CA SER A 205 -6.79 4.66 -11.04
C SER A 205 -5.89 3.94 -12.05
N PHE A 206 -4.64 4.37 -12.17
CA PHE A 206 -3.67 3.85 -13.13
C PHE A 206 -2.33 3.57 -12.44
N SER A 207 -1.81 2.36 -12.62
CA SER A 207 -0.52 1.92 -12.06
C SER A 207 0.50 1.69 -13.16
N SER A 208 1.76 2.07 -12.92
CA SER A 208 2.84 2.00 -13.89
C SER A 208 3.12 0.54 -14.27
N GLU A 209 3.13 0.28 -15.58
CA GLU A 209 3.67 -0.97 -16.13
C GLU A 209 5.18 -0.83 -16.35
N ASN A 210 5.62 0.34 -16.81
CA ASN A 210 7.02 0.68 -17.01
C ASN A 210 7.23 2.19 -16.91
N GLY A 211 8.44 2.58 -16.55
CA GLY A 211 8.82 3.99 -16.49
C GLY A 211 10.16 4.20 -15.82
N THR A 212 10.54 5.47 -15.71
CA THR A 212 11.77 5.86 -15.02
C THR A 212 11.52 7.06 -14.10
N VAL A 213 12.26 7.08 -12.99
CA VAL A 213 12.43 8.26 -12.13
C VAL A 213 13.91 8.56 -12.07
N LYS A 214 14.30 9.77 -12.44
CA LYS A 214 15.68 10.25 -12.36
C LYS A 214 15.79 11.30 -11.29
N ILE A 215 16.54 11.00 -10.23
CA ILE A 215 16.91 11.98 -9.21
C ILE A 215 18.15 12.71 -9.68
N THR A 216 18.04 14.02 -9.87
CA THR A 216 19.12 14.89 -10.36
C THR A 216 19.81 15.66 -9.24
N SER A 217 19.14 15.87 -8.10
CA SER A 217 19.74 16.53 -6.93
C SER A 217 19.04 16.10 -5.64
N GLU A 218 19.83 15.91 -4.59
CA GLU A 218 19.37 15.81 -3.19
C GLU A 218 20.26 16.71 -2.33
N THR A 219 19.82 17.95 -2.09
CA THR A 219 20.62 18.94 -1.34
C THR A 219 19.70 19.86 -0.54
N ASN A 220 20.16 20.34 0.61
CA ASN A 220 19.44 21.32 1.43
C ASN A 220 17.98 20.95 1.76
N GLY A 221 17.72 19.66 2.02
CA GLY A 221 16.37 19.16 2.30
C GLY A 221 15.41 19.23 1.11
N ARG A 222 15.94 19.29 -0.13
CA ARG A 222 15.16 19.27 -1.36
C ARG A 222 15.58 18.13 -2.27
N LEU A 223 14.61 17.59 -2.99
CA LEU A 223 14.79 16.54 -3.98
C LEU A 223 14.36 17.07 -5.35
N LYS A 224 15.23 16.99 -6.35
CA LYS A 224 14.94 17.36 -7.73
C LYS A 224 15.06 16.18 -8.66
N GLY A 225 14.24 16.16 -9.70
CA GLY A 225 14.30 15.09 -10.67
C GLY A 225 13.28 15.18 -11.79
N THR A 226 13.29 14.14 -12.60
CA THR A 226 12.36 13.95 -13.71
C THR A 226 11.76 12.56 -13.66
N PHE A 227 10.61 12.36 -14.29
CA PHE A 227 10.00 11.04 -14.41
C PHE A 227 9.11 10.94 -15.64
N GLU A 228 8.90 9.70 -16.08
CA GLU A 228 7.95 9.33 -17.13
C GLU A 228 7.52 7.88 -16.92
N PHE A 229 6.28 7.56 -17.26
CA PHE A 229 5.79 6.19 -17.21
C PHE A 229 4.54 6.01 -18.08
N LYS A 230 4.26 4.75 -18.42
CA LYS A 230 2.97 4.33 -18.96
C LYS A 230 2.23 3.54 -17.88
N ALA A 231 0.95 3.84 -17.71
CA ALA A 231 0.14 3.23 -16.68
C ALA A 231 -1.20 2.74 -17.28
N PRO A 232 -1.41 1.42 -17.44
CA PRO A 232 -2.75 0.89 -17.63
C PRO A 232 -3.64 1.15 -16.40
N ASN A 233 -4.95 1.04 -16.61
CA ASN A 233 -5.91 1.08 -15.51
C ASN A 233 -5.67 -0.11 -14.55
N GLU A 234 -5.79 0.14 -13.25
CA GLU A 234 -5.60 -0.88 -12.22
C GLU A 234 -6.68 -1.97 -12.26
N ASP A 235 -7.91 -1.61 -12.66
CA ASP A 235 -8.94 -2.57 -13.01
C ASP A 235 -8.67 -3.12 -14.41
N SER A 236 -8.09 -4.32 -14.46
CA SER A 236 -7.76 -5.03 -15.71
C SER A 236 -8.96 -5.28 -16.63
N THR A 237 -10.20 -5.14 -16.15
CA THR A 237 -11.40 -5.22 -16.99
C THR A 237 -11.63 -3.95 -17.81
N ILE A 238 -11.06 -2.82 -17.37
CA ILE A 238 -11.13 -1.52 -18.02
C ILE A 238 -9.88 -1.31 -18.88
N LYS A 239 -10.01 -1.51 -20.19
CA LYS A 239 -8.89 -1.44 -21.16
C LYS A 239 -8.50 -0.01 -21.54
N THR A 240 -8.19 0.82 -20.55
CA THR A 240 -7.68 2.18 -20.73
C THR A 240 -6.26 2.29 -20.15
N ALA A 241 -5.50 3.25 -20.64
CA ALA A 241 -4.15 3.54 -20.15
C ALA A 241 -3.88 5.04 -20.30
N VAL A 242 -2.98 5.56 -19.47
CA VAL A 242 -2.46 6.91 -19.57
C VAL A 242 -0.96 6.89 -19.84
N THR A 243 -0.49 7.90 -20.56
CA THR A 243 0.93 8.17 -20.76
C THR A 243 1.33 9.42 -20.00
N VAL A 244 2.27 9.26 -19.07
CA VAL A 244 2.78 10.32 -18.20
C VAL A 244 4.18 10.69 -18.68
N THR A 245 4.34 11.91 -19.19
CA THR A 245 5.59 12.41 -19.78
C THR A 245 5.97 13.77 -19.24
N GLU A 246 7.22 14.17 -19.48
CA GLU A 246 7.75 15.49 -19.08
C GLU A 246 7.57 15.78 -17.57
N GLY A 247 7.57 14.71 -16.76
CA GLY A 247 7.50 14.82 -15.32
C GLY A 247 8.74 15.51 -14.79
N THR A 248 8.57 16.59 -14.04
CA THR A 248 9.63 17.34 -13.36
C THR A 248 9.19 17.63 -11.94
N PHE A 249 10.13 17.63 -11.00
CA PHE A 249 9.81 17.98 -9.62
C PHE A 249 10.98 18.65 -8.90
N ASP A 250 10.63 19.51 -7.95
CA ASP A 250 11.53 20.17 -7.00
C ASP A 250 10.82 20.21 -5.65
N LEU A 251 10.97 19.14 -4.86
CA LEU A 251 10.14 18.86 -3.70
C LEU A 251 10.91 19.07 -2.39
N PRO A 252 10.23 19.46 -1.30
CA PRO A 252 10.79 19.25 0.03
C PRO A 252 11.00 17.75 0.28
N LEU A 253 12.14 17.40 0.86
CA LEU A 253 12.50 16.04 1.25
C LEU A 253 12.57 15.95 2.77
N ARG A 254 11.80 15.01 3.34
CA ARG A 254 11.91 14.62 4.75
C ARG A 254 12.60 13.27 4.86
N LYS A 255 13.47 13.13 5.86
CA LYS A 255 14.07 11.84 6.22
C LYS A 255 13.37 11.34 7.48
N GLY A 256 12.82 10.14 7.42
CA GLY A 256 12.14 9.46 8.53
C GLY A 256 12.90 8.23 9.01
#